data_AF-A0A3M1TV02-F1
#
_entry.id   AF-A0A3M1TV02-F1
#
_cell.length_a   1.000
_cell.length_b   1.000
_cell.length_c   1.000
_cell.angle_alpha   90.00
_cell.angle_beta   90.00
_cell.angle_gamma   90.00
#
_symmetry.space_group_name_H-M   'P 1'
#
loop_
_entity.id
_entity.type
_entity.pdbx_description
1 polymer ?
#
loop_
_entity_poly.entity_id
_entity_poly.type
_entity_poly.pdbx_seq_one_letter_code
_entity_poly.pdbx_strand_id
1 'polypeptide(L)'
;MIFILTDMQHFFNLCFLLAFCLWPGTSPLLAQPASDENSDAFFEAANQFFAQYVVDKRLKYAEIKAQPAVLNKLIEQLAQYSLEGKSPAWQQAFWINAYNLCVIQGVVQAYPMRSPRKCRVFSSSPDTKSPAKPSV
;
A
#
# COMPACT_ATOMS: atom_id res chain seq x y z
N MET A 1 3.83 -3.82 6.35
CA MET A 1 2.38 -3.63 6.17
C MET A 1 1.79 -4.85 5.48
N ILE A 2 2.01 -6.02 6.09
CA ILE A 2 1.54 -7.33 5.63
C ILE A 2 0.43 -7.83 6.58
N PHE A 3 0.25 -7.18 7.73
CA PHE A 3 -0.54 -7.69 8.86
C PHE A 3 -2.02 -7.28 8.85
N ILE A 4 -2.47 -6.31 8.04
CA ILE A 4 -3.88 -5.89 8.03
C ILE A 4 -4.72 -6.73 7.04
N LEU A 5 -4.09 -7.32 6.02
CA LEU A 5 -4.82 -8.10 4.99
C LEU A 5 -4.87 -9.60 5.27
N THR A 6 -3.88 -10.18 5.98
CA THR A 6 -3.91 -11.60 6.35
C THR A 6 -4.82 -11.90 7.55
N ASP A 7 -5.07 -10.93 8.42
CA ASP A 7 -5.85 -11.13 9.65
C ASP A 7 -7.37 -11.16 9.37
N MET A 8 -7.84 -10.35 8.42
CA MET A 8 -9.26 -10.34 8.03
C MET A 8 -9.69 -11.63 7.30
N GLN A 9 -8.83 -12.22 6.46
CA GLN A 9 -9.15 -13.47 5.75
C GLN A 9 -9.24 -14.68 6.71
N HIS A 10 -8.42 -14.70 7.76
CA HIS A 10 -8.48 -15.74 8.80
C HIS A 10 -9.66 -15.56 9.75
N PHE A 11 -10.07 -14.33 10.07
CA PHE A 11 -11.29 -14.08 10.85
C PHE A 11 -12.56 -14.53 10.11
N PHE A 12 -12.66 -14.27 8.79
CA PHE A 12 -13.77 -14.77 7.99
C PHE A 12 -13.79 -16.31 7.90
N ASN A 13 -12.64 -16.96 7.72
CA ASN A 13 -12.55 -18.43 7.69
C ASN A 13 -12.81 -19.10 9.06
N LEU A 14 -12.47 -18.44 10.16
CA LEU A 14 -12.70 -18.95 11.51
C LEU A 14 -14.19 -18.84 11.92
N CYS A 15 -14.91 -17.82 11.44
CA CYS A 15 -16.36 -17.70 11.63
C CYS A 15 -17.16 -18.72 10.78
N PHE A 16 -16.69 -19.09 9.59
CA PHE A 16 -17.35 -20.08 8.74
C PHE A 16 -17.17 -21.53 9.23
N LEU A 17 -16.05 -21.84 9.91
CA LEU A 17 -15.76 -23.20 10.41
C LEU A 17 -16.58 -23.62 11.64
N LEU A 18 -17.21 -22.68 12.35
CA LEU A 18 -18.02 -23.00 13.53
C LEU A 18 -19.51 -23.22 13.22
N ALA A 19 -19.99 -22.92 12.01
CA ALA A 19 -21.40 -23.01 11.66
C ALA A 19 -21.78 -24.19 10.72
N PHE A 20 -20.83 -25.01 10.27
CA PHE A 20 -21.08 -25.96 9.17
C PHE A 20 -20.88 -27.46 9.49
N CYS A 21 -20.72 -27.84 10.76
CA CYS A 21 -20.45 -29.25 11.10
C CYS A 21 -21.67 -30.20 11.09
N LEU A 22 -22.88 -29.76 10.72
CA LEU A 22 -24.08 -30.62 10.78
C LEU A 22 -25.10 -30.41 9.65
N TRP A 23 -24.65 -30.26 8.39
CA TRP A 23 -25.56 -30.44 7.25
C TRP A 23 -24.93 -31.33 6.16
N PRO A 24 -25.34 -32.60 6.03
CA PRO A 24 -24.92 -33.42 4.92
C PRO A 24 -25.74 -33.02 3.69
N GLY A 25 -25.07 -32.74 2.58
CA GLY A 25 -25.75 -32.59 1.29
C GLY A 25 -26.12 -31.15 0.97
N THR A 26 -25.14 -30.41 0.51
CA THR A 26 -24.95 -30.10 -0.91
C THR A 26 -23.71 -29.23 -0.91
N SER A 27 -22.64 -29.66 -1.57
CA SER A 27 -21.53 -28.76 -1.81
C SER A 27 -22.02 -27.78 -2.87
N PRO A 28 -22.28 -26.50 -2.58
CA PRO A 28 -22.13 -25.53 -3.64
C PRO A 28 -20.68 -25.70 -4.10
N LEU A 29 -20.49 -26.06 -5.37
CA LEU A 29 -19.25 -25.76 -6.06
C LEU A 29 -19.18 -24.23 -6.02
N LEU A 30 -18.63 -23.69 -4.93
CA LEU A 30 -18.26 -22.30 -4.85
C LEU A 30 -17.28 -22.16 -6.00
N ALA A 31 -17.74 -21.55 -7.09
CA ALA A 31 -16.87 -20.92 -8.04
C ALA A 31 -15.98 -20.01 -7.20
N GLN A 32 -14.78 -20.49 -6.88
CA GLN A 32 -13.75 -19.64 -6.33
C GLN A 32 -13.63 -18.53 -7.38
N PRO A 33 -13.82 -17.25 -7.02
CA PRO A 33 -13.54 -16.18 -7.97
C PRO A 33 -12.14 -16.48 -8.50
N ALA A 34 -12.04 -16.69 -9.82
CA ALA A 34 -10.77 -17.02 -10.45
C ALA A 34 -9.79 -15.96 -9.97
N SER A 35 -8.80 -16.41 -9.22
CA SER A 35 -7.79 -15.55 -8.64
C SER A 35 -6.93 -15.04 -9.78
N ASP A 36 -7.39 -13.99 -10.45
CA ASP A 36 -6.61 -13.15 -11.36
C ASP A 36 -5.73 -12.21 -10.50
N GLU A 37 -5.19 -12.78 -9.42
CA GLU A 37 -4.61 -12.08 -8.28
C GLU A 37 -3.12 -11.93 -8.58
N ASN A 38 -2.76 -10.83 -9.25
CA ASN A 38 -1.40 -10.29 -9.31
C ASN A 38 -0.38 -10.94 -10.26
N SER A 39 -0.80 -11.56 -11.37
CA SER A 39 0.13 -11.92 -12.46
C SER A 39 0.56 -10.73 -13.34
N ASP A 40 0.21 -9.50 -12.93
CA ASP A 40 0.51 -8.28 -13.65
C ASP A 40 1.93 -7.76 -13.37
N ALA A 41 2.60 -7.29 -14.41
CA ALA A 41 3.97 -6.77 -14.32
C ALA A 41 4.10 -5.61 -13.32
N PHE A 42 3.05 -4.80 -13.14
CA PHE A 42 3.04 -3.74 -12.12
C PHE A 42 3.13 -4.31 -10.70
N PHE A 43 2.31 -5.31 -10.38
CA PHE A 43 2.29 -5.89 -9.03
C PHE A 43 3.57 -6.65 -8.72
N GLU A 44 4.14 -7.34 -9.70
CA GLU A 44 5.44 -7.99 -9.54
C GLU A 44 6.54 -6.98 -9.23
N ALA A 45 6.61 -5.87 -9.99
CA ALA A 45 7.58 -4.81 -9.74
C ALA A 45 7.38 -4.14 -8.36
N ALA A 46 6.12 -3.91 -7.96
CA ALA A 46 5.81 -3.36 -6.63
C ALA A 46 6.19 -4.34 -5.50
N ASN A 47 5.90 -5.63 -5.66
CA ASN A 47 6.27 -6.67 -4.70
C ASN A 47 7.79 -6.77 -4.54
N GLN A 48 8.54 -6.78 -5.65
CA GLN A 48 10.00 -6.78 -5.62
C GLN A 48 10.55 -5.53 -4.92
N PHE A 49 9.98 -4.36 -5.21
CA PHE A 49 10.35 -3.12 -4.52
C PHE A 49 10.12 -3.23 -3.01
N PHE A 50 8.94 -3.69 -2.57
CA PHE A 50 8.66 -3.84 -1.14
C PHE A 50 9.55 -4.91 -0.49
N ALA A 51 9.79 -6.04 -1.15
CA ALA A 51 10.67 -7.09 -0.64
C ALA A 51 12.12 -6.61 -0.45
N GLN A 52 12.60 -5.78 -1.37
CA GLN A 52 13.95 -5.21 -1.33
C GLN A 52 14.12 -4.21 -0.17
N TYR A 53 13.12 -3.34 0.05
CA TYR A 53 13.28 -2.18 0.94
C TYR A 53 12.55 -2.29 2.27
N VAL A 54 11.70 -3.31 2.48
CA VAL A 54 11.02 -3.57 3.76
C VAL A 54 11.79 -4.64 4.53
N VAL A 55 12.42 -4.23 5.63
CA VAL A 55 13.10 -5.13 6.57
C VAL A 55 12.50 -4.93 7.96
N ASP A 56 12.15 -6.01 8.64
CA ASP A 56 11.54 -5.97 9.98
C ASP A 56 10.34 -5.02 10.08
N LYS A 57 9.46 -5.06 9.06
CA LYS A 57 8.28 -4.19 8.92
C LYS A 57 8.60 -2.69 8.79
N ARG A 58 9.85 -2.31 8.55
CA ARG A 58 10.32 -0.93 8.36
C ARG A 58 10.88 -0.74 6.95
N LEU A 59 10.70 0.47 6.41
CA LEU A 59 11.25 0.83 5.11
C LEU A 59 12.63 1.49 5.24
N LYS A 60 13.55 1.09 4.36
CA LYS A 60 14.91 1.62 4.25
C LYS A 60 14.96 2.93 3.45
N TYR A 61 14.37 3.99 3.98
CA TYR A 61 14.23 5.28 3.27
C TYR A 61 15.56 5.90 2.82
N ALA A 62 16.64 5.73 3.58
CA ALA A 62 17.98 6.21 3.19
C ALA A 62 18.49 5.51 1.92
N GLU A 63 18.31 4.18 1.82
CA GLU A 63 18.72 3.40 0.65
C GLU A 63 17.86 3.77 -0.57
N ILE A 64 16.56 3.93 -0.39
CA ILE A 64 15.65 4.36 -1.46
C ILE A 64 16.01 5.77 -1.96
N LYS A 65 16.41 6.68 -1.06
CA LYS A 65 16.86 8.04 -1.41
C LYS A 65 18.16 8.00 -2.23
N ALA A 66 19.07 7.09 -1.91
CA ALA A 66 20.32 6.92 -2.66
C ALA A 66 20.08 6.30 -4.04
N GLN A 67 19.05 5.46 -4.20
CA GLN A 67 18.73 4.75 -5.44
C GLN A 67 17.23 4.90 -5.83
N PRO A 68 16.78 6.12 -6.20
CA PRO A 68 15.35 6.40 -6.39
C PRO A 68 14.79 5.85 -7.71
N ALA A 69 15.64 5.36 -8.62
CA ALA A 69 15.26 4.99 -9.98
C ALA A 69 14.12 3.95 -10.02
N VAL A 70 14.18 2.93 -9.15
CA VAL A 70 13.15 1.89 -9.09
C VAL A 70 11.81 2.47 -8.63
N LEU A 71 11.83 3.33 -7.61
CA LEU A 71 10.62 4.00 -7.12
C LEU A 71 10.03 4.94 -8.18
N ASN A 72 10.87 5.75 -8.82
CA ASN A 72 10.41 6.69 -9.85
C ASN A 72 9.76 5.96 -11.02
N LYS A 73 10.36 4.84 -11.48
CA LYS A 73 9.79 4.01 -12.54
C LYS A 73 8.41 3.46 -12.17
N LEU A 74 8.23 2.99 -10.93
CA LEU A 74 6.93 2.54 -10.43
C LEU A 74 5.90 3.68 -10.43
N ILE A 75 6.29 4.89 -10.02
CA ILE A 75 5.41 6.07 -10.04
C ILE A 75 5.03 6.47 -11.47
N GLU A 76 5.97 6.40 -12.42
CA GLU A 76 5.70 6.65 -13.84
C GLU A 76 4.72 5.62 -14.41
N GLN A 77 4.90 4.34 -14.06
CA GLN A 77 3.98 3.27 -14.45
C GLN A 77 2.56 3.53 -13.91
N LEU A 78 2.43 3.93 -12.64
CA LEU A 78 1.13 4.29 -12.06
C LEU A 78 0.41 5.37 -12.85
N ALA A 79 1.13 6.42 -13.27
CA ALA A 79 0.55 7.56 -13.98
C ALA A 79 -0.01 7.21 -15.36
N GLN A 80 0.48 6.12 -15.97
CA GLN A 80 0.12 5.69 -17.31
C GLN A 80 -0.81 4.47 -17.32
N TYR A 81 -1.07 3.88 -16.15
CA TYR A 81 -1.76 2.60 -16.06
C TYR A 81 -3.28 2.76 -16.30
N SER A 82 -3.85 1.94 -17.20
CA SER A 82 -5.29 1.90 -17.42
C SER A 82 -5.95 0.82 -16.56
N LEU A 83 -7.06 1.19 -15.90
CA LEU A 83 -7.87 0.28 -15.07
C LEU A 83 -9.07 -0.31 -15.82
N GLU A 84 -9.22 0.02 -17.10
CA GLU A 84 -10.35 -0.44 -17.91
C GLU A 84 -10.38 -1.97 -17.98
N GLY A 85 -11.56 -2.55 -17.77
CA GLY A 85 -11.75 -4.01 -17.78
C GLY A 85 -11.22 -4.75 -16.54
N LYS A 86 -10.60 -4.08 -15.57
CA LYS A 86 -10.14 -4.71 -14.33
C LYS A 86 -11.29 -4.88 -13.33
N SER A 87 -11.29 -6.00 -12.60
CA SER A 87 -12.29 -6.26 -11.57
C SER A 87 -12.19 -5.27 -10.40
N PRO A 88 -13.26 -5.05 -9.62
CA PRO A 88 -13.22 -4.17 -8.45
C PRO A 88 -12.13 -4.55 -7.44
N ALA A 89 -11.92 -5.85 -7.20
CA ALA A 89 -10.88 -6.34 -6.30
C ALA A 89 -9.47 -6.01 -6.82
N TRP A 90 -9.24 -6.16 -8.12
CA TRP A 90 -7.98 -5.81 -8.76
C TRP A 90 -7.71 -4.30 -8.65
N GLN A 91 -8.71 -3.47 -8.94
CA GLN A 91 -8.59 -2.01 -8.81
C GLN A 91 -8.30 -1.59 -7.37
N GLN A 92 -8.93 -2.23 -6.39
CA GLN A 92 -8.65 -2.00 -4.97
C GLN A 92 -7.19 -2.31 -4.63
N ALA A 93 -6.68 -3.47 -5.07
CA ALA A 93 -5.28 -3.84 -4.87
C ALA A 93 -4.31 -2.85 -5.54
N PHE A 94 -4.64 -2.37 -6.74
CA PHE A 94 -3.87 -1.35 -7.45
C PHE A 94 -3.81 -0.05 -6.65
N TRP A 95 -4.96 0.48 -6.20
CA TRP A 95 -5.00 1.75 -5.47
C TRP A 95 -4.29 1.70 -4.13
N ILE A 96 -4.37 0.57 -3.41
CA ILE A 96 -3.62 0.39 -2.15
C ILE A 96 -2.11 0.48 -2.41
N ASN A 97 -1.61 -0.23 -3.43
CA ASN A 97 -0.19 -0.18 -3.78
C ASN A 97 0.23 1.19 -4.30
N ALA A 98 -0.60 1.84 -5.13
CA ALA A 98 -0.37 3.19 -5.63
C ALA A 98 -0.23 4.20 -4.49
N TYR A 99 -1.17 4.19 -3.54
CA TYR A 99 -1.11 5.04 -2.35
C TYR A 99 0.19 4.84 -1.56
N ASN A 100 0.55 3.58 -1.29
CA ASN A 100 1.76 3.26 -0.54
C ASN A 100 3.03 3.78 -1.25
N LEU A 101 3.14 3.59 -2.56
CA LEU A 101 4.27 4.08 -3.36
C LEU A 101 4.36 5.61 -3.34
N CYS A 102 3.23 6.32 -3.51
CA CYS A 102 3.18 7.78 -3.45
C CYS A 102 3.59 8.32 -2.06
N VAL A 103 3.13 7.68 -0.98
CA VAL A 103 3.53 8.04 0.39
C VAL A 103 5.04 7.88 0.57
N ILE A 104 5.61 6.76 0.11
CA ILE A 104 7.05 6.51 0.17
C ILE A 104 7.80 7.57 -0.63
N GLN A 105 7.34 7.90 -1.84
CA GLN A 105 7.94 8.96 -2.66
C GLN A 105 7.95 10.30 -1.92
N GLY A 106 6.83 10.70 -1.31
CA GLY A 106 6.76 11.93 -0.53
C GLY A 106 7.71 11.95 0.66
N VAL A 107 7.83 10.83 1.39
CA VAL A 107 8.78 10.70 2.52
C VAL A 107 10.23 10.78 2.02
N VAL A 108 10.56 10.09 0.93
CA VAL A 108 11.91 10.07 0.34
C VAL A 108 12.30 11.46 -0.17
N GLN A 109 11.37 12.21 -0.76
CA GLN A 109 11.63 13.59 -1.19
C GLN A 109 12.00 14.49 -0.01
N ALA A 110 11.39 14.28 1.15
CA ALA A 110 11.63 15.05 2.38
C ALA A 110 12.71 14.46 3.31
N TYR A 111 13.40 13.38 2.91
CA TYR A 111 14.41 12.70 3.71
C TYR A 111 15.78 13.43 3.66
N PRO A 112 16.55 13.51 4.77
CA PRO A 112 16.26 12.99 6.11
C PRO A 112 15.26 13.86 6.88
N MET A 113 14.23 13.22 7.40
CA MET A 113 13.14 13.90 8.08
C MET A 113 13.33 13.83 9.60
N ARG A 114 13.46 14.98 10.26
CA ARG A 114 13.55 15.06 11.74
C ARG A 114 12.22 14.78 12.44
N SER A 115 11.08 15.05 11.78
CA SER A 115 9.73 14.79 12.32
C SER A 115 8.67 14.80 11.21
N PRO A 116 7.69 13.87 11.22
CA PRO A 116 6.57 13.86 10.27
C PRO A 116 5.79 15.17 10.24
N ARG A 117 5.57 15.80 11.39
CA ARG A 117 4.78 17.04 11.54
C ARG A 117 5.34 18.24 10.76
N LYS A 118 6.65 18.23 10.47
CA LYS A 118 7.35 19.30 9.75
C LYS A 118 7.54 19.01 8.27
N CYS A 119 7.17 17.81 7.82
CA CYS A 119 7.21 17.49 6.41
C CYS A 119 6.01 18.11 5.72
N ARG A 120 6.25 18.84 4.62
CA ARG A 120 5.19 19.45 3.78
C ARG A 120 4.08 18.47 3.42
N VAL A 121 4.44 17.21 3.16
CA VAL A 121 3.49 16.13 2.81
C VAL A 121 2.51 15.82 3.96
N PHE A 122 2.90 16.04 5.21
CA PHE A 122 2.13 15.69 6.41
C PHE A 122 1.73 16.90 7.27
N SER A 123 2.03 18.14 6.83
CA SER A 123 1.64 19.37 7.52
C SER A 123 0.29 19.85 6.99
N SER A 124 -0.71 19.92 7.86
CA SER A 124 -2.09 20.32 7.55
C SER A 124 -2.30 21.84 7.39
N SER A 125 -1.29 22.61 6.98
CA SER A 125 -1.47 24.03 6.67
C SER A 125 -0.52 24.52 5.59
N PRO A 126 -1.01 25.24 4.56
CA PRO A 126 -0.14 26.12 3.77
C PRO A 126 0.46 27.14 4.74
N ASP A 127 1.77 27.32 4.69
CA ASP A 127 2.55 28.11 5.65
C ASP A 127 1.91 29.48 5.95
N THR A 128 1.07 29.57 6.98
CA THR A 128 0.82 30.84 7.65
C THR A 128 2.03 31.03 8.56
N LYS A 129 2.93 31.94 8.18
CA LYS A 129 3.99 32.40 9.07
C LYS A 129 3.33 32.73 10.40
N SER A 130 3.62 31.94 11.44
CA SER A 130 3.21 32.27 12.80
C SER A 130 3.70 33.69 13.08
N PRO A 131 2.83 34.65 13.44
CA PRO A 131 3.24 36.02 13.66
C PRO A 131 4.32 36.03 14.74
N ALA A 132 5.41 36.74 14.47
CA ALA A 132 6.50 36.90 15.42
C ALA A 132 5.92 37.38 16.75
N LYS A 133 6.18 36.62 17.82
CA LYS A 133 5.75 36.99 19.17
C LYS A 133 6.35 38.36 19.49
N PRO A 134 5.57 39.37 19.90
CA PRO A 134 6.14 40.64 20.28
C PRO A 134 7.07 40.41 21.46
N SER A 135 8.30 40.88 21.33
CA SER A 135 9.22 41.03 22.46
C SER A 135 8.61 42.03 23.43
N VAL A 136 8.17 41.53 24.59
CA VAL A 136 7.88 42.31 25.79
C VAL A 136 9.07 42.20 26.72
#